data_AF-A0A8J7DZW9-F1
#
_entry.id   AF-A0A8J7DZW9-F1
#
_cell.length_a   1.000
_cell.length_b   1.000
_cell.length_c   1.000
_cell.angle_alpha   90.00
_cell.angle_beta   90.00
_cell.angle_gamma   90.00
#
_symmetry.space_group_name_H-M   'P 1'
#
loop_
_entity.id
_entity.type
_entity.pdbx_description
1 polymer ?
#
loop_
_entity_poly.entity_id
_entity_poly.type
_entity_poly.pdbx_seq_one_letter_code
_entity_poly.pdbx_strand_id
1 'polypeptide(L)'
;MSVDPPEQEQTLKSFRNQLNLSQEELARRLNLSFRTIGEWEGGKKIPRFDNAVALARELGISLKTLARAMHLNIEGVPDDLL
;
A
#
# COMPACT_ATOMS: atom_id res chain seq x y z
N MET A 1 7.07 19.82 -26.60
CA MET A 1 6.20 19.87 -25.40
C MET A 1 6.22 18.46 -24.84
N SER A 2 7.19 18.19 -23.97
CA SER A 2 7.28 16.90 -23.28
C SER A 2 6.30 16.97 -22.13
N VAL A 3 5.10 16.44 -22.33
CA VAL A 3 4.20 16.16 -21.21
C VAL A 3 4.83 15.00 -20.47
N ASP A 4 5.49 15.29 -19.35
CA ASP A 4 5.84 14.26 -18.39
C ASP A 4 4.55 13.46 -18.09
N PRO A 5 4.61 12.11 -18.11
CA PRO A 5 3.44 11.32 -17.79
C PRO A 5 2.90 11.77 -16.43
N PRO A 6 1.57 11.85 -16.25
CA PRO A 6 1.00 12.26 -14.97
C PRO A 6 1.64 11.41 -13.88
N GLU A 7 2.18 12.06 -12.84
CA GLU A 7 2.72 11.40 -11.66
C GLU A 7 1.71 10.35 -11.22
N GLN A 8 2.04 9.07 -11.44
CA GLN A 8 1.10 7.98 -11.19
C GLN A 8 0.79 7.99 -9.69
N GLU A 9 -0.49 8.15 -9.36
CA GLU A 9 -0.94 8.18 -7.98
C GLU A 9 -0.43 6.94 -7.22
N GLN A 10 0.29 7.18 -6.12
CA GLN A 10 0.86 6.15 -5.28
C GLN A 10 -0.22 5.50 -4.41
N THR A 11 -1.02 4.64 -5.03
CA THR A 11 -2.06 3.84 -4.38
C THR A 11 -1.52 2.49 -3.93
N LEU A 12 -2.22 1.82 -3.02
CA LEU A 12 -1.87 0.45 -2.63
C LEU A 12 -1.81 -0.50 -3.84
N LYS A 13 -2.74 -0.30 -4.79
CA LYS A 13 -2.79 -1.05 -6.05
C LYS A 13 -1.57 -0.83 -6.92
N SER A 14 -1.04 0.41 -7.00
CA SER A 14 0.14 0.69 -7.82
C SER A 14 1.39 0.04 -7.23
N PHE A 15 1.58 0.08 -5.90
CA PHE A 15 2.68 -0.66 -5.25
C PHE A 15 2.60 -2.17 -5.49
N ARG A 16 1.40 -2.78 -5.35
CA ARG A 16 1.22 -4.19 -5.67
C ARG A 16 1.55 -4.50 -7.15
N ASN A 17 1.11 -3.66 -8.07
CA ASN A 17 1.35 -3.84 -9.50
C ASN A 17 2.84 -3.70 -9.87
N GLN A 18 3.61 -2.83 -9.21
CA GLN A 18 5.06 -2.72 -9.42
C GLN A 18 5.80 -4.03 -9.09
N LEU A 19 5.24 -4.84 -8.19
CA LEU A 19 5.74 -6.18 -7.85
C LEU A 19 5.15 -7.29 -8.73
N ASN A 20 4.34 -6.96 -9.75
CA ASN A 20 3.65 -7.92 -10.62
C ASN A 20 2.77 -8.94 -9.87
N LEU A 21 2.25 -8.58 -8.68
CA LEU A 21 1.40 -9.47 -7.90
C LEU A 21 -0.08 -9.24 -8.25
N SER A 22 -0.87 -10.31 -8.31
CA SER A 22 -2.34 -10.18 -8.24
C SER A 22 -2.77 -9.92 -6.79
N GLN A 23 -4.01 -9.45 -6.58
CA GLN A 23 -4.55 -9.34 -5.22
C GLN A 23 -4.57 -10.69 -4.49
N GLU A 24 -4.75 -11.80 -5.21
CA GLU A 24 -4.77 -13.15 -4.65
C GLU A 24 -3.36 -13.60 -4.23
N GLU A 25 -2.36 -13.27 -5.05
CA GLU A 25 -0.96 -13.51 -4.73
C GLU A 25 -0.54 -12.77 -3.47
N LEU A 26 -0.84 -11.46 -3.39
CA LEU A 26 -0.54 -10.67 -2.20
C LEU A 26 -1.27 -11.20 -0.96
N ALA A 27 -2.56 -11.55 -1.10
CA ALA A 27 -3.34 -12.11 -0.01
C ALA A 27 -2.72 -13.42 0.52
N ARG A 28 -2.28 -14.31 -0.37
CA ARG A 28 -1.64 -15.57 0.01
C ARG A 28 -0.36 -15.35 0.80
N ARG A 29 0.48 -14.40 0.37
CA ARG A 29 1.74 -14.07 1.06
C ARG A 29 1.52 -13.50 2.45
N LEU A 30 0.43 -12.77 2.65
CA LEU A 30 0.03 -12.21 3.94
C LEU A 30 -0.84 -13.15 4.78
N ASN A 31 -1.16 -14.36 4.29
CA ASN A 31 -2.10 -15.30 4.91
C ASN A 31 -3.49 -14.66 5.18
N LEU A 32 -4.02 -13.96 4.18
CA LEU A 32 -5.29 -13.24 4.21
C LEU A 32 -6.20 -13.69 3.06
N SER A 33 -7.45 -13.21 3.09
CA SER A 33 -8.38 -13.41 1.96
C SER A 33 -8.12 -12.39 0.85
N PHE A 34 -8.34 -12.78 -0.42
CA PHE A 34 -8.35 -11.87 -1.57
C PHE A 34 -9.26 -10.64 -1.34
N ARG A 35 -10.43 -10.88 -0.72
CA ARG A 35 -11.41 -9.83 -0.39
C ARG A 35 -10.80 -8.76 0.52
N THR A 36 -9.96 -9.16 1.48
CA THR A 36 -9.28 -8.23 2.39
C THR A 36 -8.40 -7.25 1.61
N ILE A 37 -7.62 -7.74 0.64
CA ILE A 37 -6.79 -6.87 -0.21
C ILE A 37 -7.66 -5.93 -1.05
N GLY A 38 -8.73 -6.45 -1.66
CA GLY A 38 -9.66 -5.61 -2.43
C GLY A 38 -10.37 -4.54 -1.60
N GLU A 39 -10.69 -4.83 -0.33
CA GLU A 39 -11.26 -3.85 0.61
C GLU A 39 -10.26 -2.75 0.98
N TRP A 40 -8.97 -3.08 1.12
CA TRP A 40 -7.92 -2.09 1.39
C TRP A 40 -7.62 -1.23 0.17
N GLU A 41 -7.45 -1.84 -1.01
CA GLU A 41 -7.21 -1.09 -2.26
C GLU A 41 -8.39 -0.20 -2.65
N GLY A 42 -9.61 -0.61 -2.31
CA GLY A 42 -10.83 0.18 -2.52
C GLY A 42 -11.12 1.20 -1.42
N GLY A 43 -10.25 1.35 -0.41
CA GLY A 43 -10.45 2.29 0.71
C GLY A 43 -11.63 1.96 1.64
N LYS A 44 -12.21 0.76 1.54
CA LYS A 44 -13.37 0.34 2.34
C LYS A 44 -12.99 -0.02 3.77
N LYS A 45 -11.76 -0.49 3.97
CA LYS A 45 -11.21 -0.84 5.28
C LYS A 45 -9.74 -0.43 5.36
N ILE A 46 -9.29 -0.20 6.58
CA ILE A 46 -7.88 0.03 6.92
C ILE A 46 -7.34 -1.26 7.57
N PRO A 47 -6.12 -1.72 7.22
CA PRO A 47 -5.49 -2.85 7.90
C PRO A 47 -5.30 -2.53 9.38
N ARG A 48 -5.44 -3.54 10.23
CA ARG A 48 -4.93 -3.44 11.60
C ARG A 48 -3.41 -3.31 11.58
N PHE A 49 -2.85 -2.82 12.69
CA PHE A 49 -1.43 -2.46 12.74
C PHE A 49 -0.48 -3.62 12.41
N ASP A 50 -0.78 -4.83 12.91
CA ASP A 50 -0.08 -6.08 12.56
C ASP A 50 -0.06 -6.33 11.04
N ASN A 51 -1.21 -6.21 10.40
CA ASN A 51 -1.36 -6.35 8.95
C ASN A 51 -0.71 -5.20 8.18
N ALA A 52 -0.73 -3.96 8.68
CA ALA A 52 -0.08 -2.82 8.05
C ALA A 52 1.43 -3.01 8.00
N VAL A 53 2.03 -3.51 9.10
CA VAL A 53 3.45 -3.87 9.16
C VAL A 53 3.78 -4.98 8.18
N ALA A 54 2.97 -6.04 8.12
CA ALA A 54 3.20 -7.15 7.19
C ALA A 54 3.08 -6.69 5.72
N LEU A 55 2.07 -5.88 5.42
CA LEU A 55 1.83 -5.30 4.10
C LEU A 55 2.96 -4.37 3.65
N ALA A 56 3.41 -3.47 4.53
CA ALA A 56 4.54 -2.57 4.26
C ALA A 56 5.81 -3.36 3.93
N ARG A 57 6.09 -4.43 4.70
CA ARG A 57 7.21 -5.34 4.44
C ARG A 57 7.10 -6.04 3.09
N GLU A 58 5.95 -6.63 2.79
CA GLU A 58 5.72 -7.36 1.53
C GLU A 58 5.81 -6.42 0.32
N LEU A 59 5.37 -5.18 0.46
CA LEU A 59 5.42 -4.17 -0.60
C LEU A 59 6.78 -3.44 -0.69
N GLY A 60 7.67 -3.62 0.28
CA GLY A 60 8.97 -2.94 0.33
C GLY A 60 8.87 -1.42 0.54
N ILE A 61 7.83 -0.95 1.25
CA ILE A 61 7.60 0.48 1.52
C ILE A 61 7.55 0.77 3.02
N SER A 62 7.75 2.03 3.42
CA SER A 62 7.60 2.44 4.81
C SER A 62 6.12 2.48 5.22
N LEU A 63 5.85 2.39 6.54
CA LEU A 63 4.50 2.57 7.09
C LEU A 63 3.91 3.94 6.76
N LYS A 64 4.73 4.99 6.68
CA LYS A 64 4.28 6.34 6.30
C LYS A 64 3.87 6.40 4.82
N THR A 65 4.61 5.74 3.93
CA THR A 65 4.23 5.59 2.52
C THR A 65 2.94 4.79 2.39
N LEU A 66 2.80 3.69 3.14
CA LEU A 66 1.55 2.93 3.19
C LEU A 66 0.38 3.79 3.68
N ALA A 67 0.56 4.55 4.76
CA ALA A 67 -0.48 5.43 5.30
C ALA A 67 -0.91 6.50 4.29
N ARG A 68 0.04 7.10 3.57
CA ARG A 68 -0.24 8.02 2.44
C ARG A 68 -1.06 7.34 1.34
N ALA A 69 -0.68 6.13 0.94
CA ALA A 69 -1.37 5.34 -0.09
C ALA A 69 -2.79 4.91 0.31
N MET A 70 -3.10 4.97 1.61
CA MET A 70 -4.42 4.72 2.18
C MET A 70 -5.18 6.02 2.52
N HIS A 71 -4.70 7.17 2.05
CA HIS A 71 -5.29 8.50 2.27
C HIS A 71 -5.46 8.87 3.75
N LEU A 72 -4.57 8.38 4.61
CA LEU A 72 -4.53 8.76 6.02
C LEU A 72 -3.76 10.07 6.20
N ASN A 73 -4.16 10.87 7.18
CA ASN A 73 -3.38 12.04 7.56
C ASN A 73 -2.05 11.60 8.19
N ILE A 74 -0.94 12.07 7.62
CA ILE A 74 0.43 11.82 8.08
C ILE A 74 1.18 13.11 8.43
N GLU A 75 0.47 14.22 8.56
CA GLU A 75 1.04 15.50 8.99
C GLU A 75 1.73 15.33 10.36
N GLY A 76 2.96 15.82 10.47
CA GLY A 76 3.76 15.71 11.69
C GLY A 76 4.31 14.31 12.00
N VAL A 77 4.01 13.28 11.20
CA VAL A 77 4.60 11.95 11.36
C VAL A 77 6.04 11.99 10.84
N PRO A 78 7.06 11.77 11.70
CA PRO A 78 8.45 11.76 11.27
C PRO A 78 8.72 10.58 10.33
N ASP A 79 9.73 10.72 9.48
CA ASP A 79 10.30 9.55 8.81
C ASP A 79 11.17 8.78 9.80
N ASP A 80 11.20 7.46 9.66
CA ASP A 80 12.18 6.65 10.39
C ASP A 80 13.58 7.11 9.93
N LEU A 81 14.42 7.49 10.89
CA LEU A 81 15.82 7.84 10.61
C LEU A 81 16.54 6.57 10.15
N LEU A 82 17.07 6.58 8.92
CA LEU A 82 17.96 5.52 8.42
C LEU A 82 19.26 5.46 9.21
#